data_AF-A0A7X6R2T0-F1
#
_entry.id   AF-A0A7X6R2T0-F1
#
_cell.length_a   1.000
_cell.length_b   1.000
_cell.length_c   1.000
_cell.angle_alpha   90.00
_cell.angle_beta   90.00
_cell.angle_gamma   90.00
#
_symmetry.space_group_name_H-M   'P 1'
#
loop_
_entity.id
_entity.type
_entity.pdbx_description
1 polymer ?
#
loop_
_entity_poly.entity_id
_entity_poly.type
_entity_poly.pdbx_seq_one_letter_code
_entity_poly.pdbx_strand_id
1 'polypeptide(L)'
;MKIRSLALLSLLVTALTACSVSIGTPKVEEADLERSVKDSLTEKVGQEPDAIDCPGDLTGKEGTTMRCTLTAGGDTLGVMLTVTSVDGDTVKYDIAVDQS
;
A
#
# COMPACT_ATOMS: atom_id res chain seq x y z
N MET A 1 60.36 -16.40 -26.31
CA MET A 1 59.57 -17.65 -26.32
C MET A 1 58.21 -17.32 -26.91
N LYS A 2 57.96 -17.76 -28.16
CA LYS A 2 56.63 -17.65 -28.81
C LYS A 2 55.62 -18.51 -28.04
N ILE A 3 54.33 -18.20 -28.19
CA ILE A 3 53.13 -19.09 -28.17
C ILE A 3 52.07 -18.56 -27.20
N ARG A 4 50.76 -18.42 -27.49
CA ARG A 4 49.89 -18.43 -28.68
C ARG A 4 48.52 -17.91 -28.19
N SER A 5 47.84 -17.08 -28.96
CA SER A 5 46.46 -16.64 -28.72
C SER A 5 45.46 -17.81 -28.77
N LEU A 6 44.60 -17.94 -27.75
CA LEU A 6 43.26 -18.56 -27.80
C LEU A 6 42.38 -17.79 -26.79
N ALA A 7 41.43 -16.97 -27.29
CA ALA A 7 39.99 -17.29 -27.32
C ALA A 7 39.39 -17.35 -25.91
N LEU A 8 38.76 -16.26 -25.45
CA LEU A 8 37.30 -16.02 -25.51
C LEU A 8 36.51 -16.80 -24.44
N LEU A 9 35.60 -16.05 -23.80
CA LEU A 9 34.43 -16.51 -23.04
C LEU A 9 34.65 -17.10 -21.64
N SER A 10 34.52 -16.25 -20.61
CA SER A 10 33.62 -16.53 -19.47
C SER A 10 33.58 -15.32 -18.52
N LEU A 11 33.01 -14.22 -18.99
CA LEU A 11 32.43 -13.22 -18.10
C LEU A 11 30.96 -13.62 -17.90
N LEU A 12 30.71 -14.68 -17.12
CA LEU A 12 29.33 -15.03 -16.76
C LEU A 12 28.91 -14.14 -15.59
N VAL A 13 28.19 -13.11 -15.99
CA VAL A 13 27.70 -11.97 -15.22
C VAL A 13 26.97 -12.42 -13.96
N THR A 14 27.30 -11.72 -12.89
CA THR A 14 26.67 -11.63 -11.57
C THR A 14 25.15 -11.81 -11.57
N ALA A 15 24.71 -12.70 -10.68
CA ALA A 15 23.42 -12.74 -9.98
C ALA A 15 22.35 -11.79 -10.54
N LEU A 16 21.44 -12.32 -11.37
CA LEU A 16 20.11 -11.72 -11.46
C LEU A 16 19.39 -12.02 -10.14
N THR A 17 19.55 -11.06 -9.23
CA THR A 17 18.53 -10.54 -8.33
C THR A 17 17.28 -11.41 -8.27
N ALA A 18 17.12 -12.12 -7.17
CA ALA A 18 15.84 -12.65 -6.75
C ALA A 18 14.84 -11.48 -6.70
N CYS A 19 14.03 -11.34 -7.74
CA CYS A 19 12.77 -10.64 -7.59
C CYS A 19 12.07 -11.40 -6.48
N SER A 20 11.95 -10.77 -5.31
CA SER A 20 11.10 -11.27 -4.24
C SER A 20 9.68 -11.10 -4.77
N VAL A 21 9.24 -12.03 -5.60
CA VAL A 21 7.86 -12.08 -6.04
C VAL A 21 7.12 -12.48 -4.77
N SER A 22 6.54 -11.51 -4.07
CA SER A 22 5.60 -11.80 -3.00
C SER A 22 4.42 -12.52 -3.63
N ILE A 23 4.42 -13.85 -3.51
CA ILE A 23 3.31 -14.71 -3.93
C ILE A 23 2.20 -14.51 -2.89
N GLY A 24 1.54 -13.37 -2.94
CA GLY A 24 0.49 -12.99 -2.00
C GLY A 24 -0.24 -11.75 -2.48
N THR A 25 -1.53 -11.64 -2.17
CA THR A 25 -2.27 -10.39 -2.40
C THR A 25 -1.67 -9.32 -1.51
N PRO A 26 -1.25 -8.16 -2.05
CA PRO A 26 -0.74 -7.08 -1.22
C PRO A 26 -1.84 -6.62 -0.27
N LYS A 27 -1.44 -6.15 0.91
CA LYS A 27 -2.36 -5.66 1.92
C LYS A 27 -1.75 -4.46 2.63
N VAL A 28 -2.61 -3.54 3.04
CA VAL A 28 -2.24 -2.45 3.94
C VAL A 28 -2.64 -2.90 5.33
N GLU A 29 -1.66 -3.02 6.21
CA GLU A 29 -1.92 -3.39 7.60
C GLU A 29 -2.82 -2.35 8.27
N GLU A 30 -3.76 -2.80 9.11
CA GLU A 30 -4.75 -1.94 9.79
C GLU A 30 -4.13 -0.66 10.37
N ALA A 31 -3.06 -0.81 11.16
CA ALA A 31 -2.40 0.32 11.82
C ALA A 31 -1.77 1.34 10.84
N ASP A 32 -1.28 0.90 9.68
CA ASP A 32 -0.73 1.79 8.67
C ASP A 32 -1.84 2.43 7.85
N LEU A 33 -2.93 1.70 7.64
CA LEU A 33 -4.11 2.20 6.98
C LEU A 33 -4.78 3.32 7.78
N GLU A 34 -5.01 3.12 9.08
CA GLU A 34 -5.61 4.12 9.97
C GLU A 34 -4.78 5.41 9.99
N ARG A 35 -3.45 5.29 10.08
CA ARG A 35 -2.53 6.44 9.98
C ARG A 35 -2.66 7.13 8.64
N SER A 36 -2.59 6.37 7.54
CA SER A 36 -2.69 6.94 6.19
C SER A 36 -4.02 7.65 5.95
N VAL A 37 -5.14 7.11 6.45
CA VAL A 37 -6.46 7.75 6.36
C VAL A 37 -6.50 9.02 7.20
N LYS A 38 -5.98 9.00 8.44
CA LYS A 38 -5.88 10.18 9.31
C LYS A 38 -5.06 11.29 8.64
N ASP A 39 -3.89 10.96 8.10
CA ASP A 39 -3.01 11.90 7.40
C ASP A 39 -3.71 12.47 6.16
N SER A 40 -4.31 11.59 5.34
CA SER A 40 -5.03 11.99 4.13
C SER A 40 -6.19 12.95 4.42
N LEU A 41 -6.93 12.72 5.50
CA LEU A 41 -8.01 13.60 5.93
C LEU A 41 -7.45 14.94 6.43
N THR A 42 -6.40 14.90 7.26
CA THR A 42 -5.73 16.12 7.73
C THR A 42 -5.26 16.99 6.57
N GLU A 43 -4.66 16.39 5.54
CA GLU A 43 -4.21 17.09 4.33
C GLU A 43 -5.38 17.64 3.49
N LYS A 44 -6.46 16.87 3.34
CA LYS A 44 -7.60 17.24 2.47
C LYS A 44 -8.55 18.24 3.10
N VAL A 45 -8.81 18.12 4.40
CA VAL A 45 -9.82 18.93 5.10
C VAL A 45 -9.22 19.89 6.14
N GLY A 46 -7.93 19.78 6.44
CA GLY A 46 -7.23 20.67 7.38
C GLY A 46 -7.51 20.37 8.86
N GLN A 47 -8.21 19.28 9.16
CA GLN A 47 -8.57 18.85 10.51
C GLN A 47 -8.11 17.42 10.71
N GLU A 48 -7.31 17.19 11.76
CA GLU A 48 -6.91 15.85 12.16
C GLU A 48 -8.06 15.18 12.94
N PRO A 49 -8.50 13.98 12.54
CA PRO A 49 -9.40 13.17 13.35
C PRO A 49 -8.78 12.73 14.68
N ASP A 50 -9.57 12.68 15.74
CA ASP A 50 -9.13 12.13 17.04
C ASP A 50 -8.74 10.66 16.87
N ALA A 51 -9.59 9.88 16.19
CA ALA A 51 -9.35 8.47 15.90
C ALA A 51 -9.92 8.06 14.54
N ILE A 52 -9.27 7.08 13.92
CA ILE A 52 -9.78 6.27 12.82
C ILE A 52 -9.70 4.82 13.29
N ASP A 53 -10.79 4.09 13.19
CA ASP A 53 -10.90 2.68 13.59
C ASP A 53 -11.35 1.86 12.37
N CYS A 54 -10.44 1.06 11.83
CA CYS A 54 -10.71 0.19 10.69
C CYS A 54 -10.90 -1.27 11.16
N PRO A 55 -11.80 -2.05 10.55
CA PRO A 55 -12.10 -3.41 11.03
C PRO A 55 -10.99 -4.45 10.75
N GLY A 56 -9.86 -4.03 10.18
CA GLY A 56 -8.73 -4.89 9.83
C GLY A 56 -7.88 -4.38 8.66
N ASP A 57 -7.03 -5.27 8.15
CA ASP A 57 -6.19 -5.03 6.98
C ASP A 57 -7.01 -4.76 5.71
N LEU A 58 -6.62 -3.74 4.94
CA LEU A 58 -7.19 -3.52 3.62
C LEU A 58 -6.53 -4.46 2.61
N THR A 59 -7.32 -5.40 2.09
CA THR A 59 -6.87 -6.28 1.01
C THR A 59 -6.71 -5.48 -0.28
N GLY A 60 -5.50 -5.51 -0.86
CA GLY A 60 -5.16 -4.93 -2.15
C GLY A 60 -5.75 -5.72 -3.29
N LYS A 61 -7.05 -5.57 -3.50
CA LYS A 61 -7.77 -6.07 -4.66
C LYS A 61 -8.71 -4.97 -5.16
N GLU A 62 -8.58 -4.61 -6.42
CA GLU A 62 -9.43 -3.59 -7.05
C GLU A 62 -10.93 -3.85 -6.81
N GLY A 63 -11.64 -2.78 -6.47
CA GLY A 63 -13.05 -2.78 -6.10
C GLY A 63 -13.36 -3.27 -4.68
N THR A 64 -12.34 -3.63 -3.89
CA THR A 64 -12.53 -3.94 -2.47
C THR A 64 -12.92 -2.68 -1.73
N THR A 65 -13.97 -2.77 -0.92
CA THR A 65 -14.41 -1.68 -0.06
C THR A 65 -14.26 -2.07 1.39
N MET A 66 -14.01 -1.07 2.22
CA MET A 66 -13.97 -1.21 3.67
C MET A 66 -14.53 0.03 4.31
N ARG A 67 -15.29 -0.13 5.39
CA ARG A 67 -15.82 0.99 6.17
C ARG A 67 -15.04 1.09 7.47
N CYS A 68 -14.35 2.21 7.67
CA CYS A 68 -13.75 2.59 8.93
C CYS A 68 -14.64 3.60 9.66
N THR A 69 -14.38 3.79 10.95
CA THR A 69 -15.09 4.72 11.82
C THR A 69 -14.16 5.89 12.13
N LEU A 70 -14.62 7.11 11.89
CA LEU A 70 -13.91 8.33 12.24
C LEU A 70 -14.53 8.94 13.48
N THR A 71 -13.69 9.33 14.45
CA THR A 71 -14.10 10.13 15.60
C THR A 71 -13.42 11.50 15.57
N ALA A 72 -14.20 12.57 15.71
CA ALA A 72 -13.69 13.94 15.80
C ALA A 72 -14.60 14.80 16.67
N GLY A 73 -14.06 15.39 17.74
CA GLY A 73 -14.80 16.33 18.60
C GLY A 73 -16.00 15.70 19.34
N GLY A 74 -16.02 14.38 19.49
CA GLY A 74 -17.14 13.63 20.08
C GLY A 74 -18.19 13.17 19.06
N ASP A 75 -18.09 13.58 17.80
CA ASP A 75 -18.91 13.06 16.71
C ASP A 75 -18.26 11.83 16.07
N THR A 76 -19.08 10.96 15.50
CA THR A 76 -18.65 9.75 14.81
C THR A 76 -19.19 9.74 13.38
N LEU A 77 -18.33 9.49 12.39
CA LEU A 77 -18.66 9.44 10.97
C LEU A 77 -18.18 8.14 10.33
N GLY A 78 -18.83 7.74 9.25
CA GLY A 78 -18.36 6.64 8.41
C GLY A 78 -17.27 7.10 7.44
N VAL A 79 -16.25 6.27 7.24
CA VAL A 79 -15.25 6.46 6.19
C VAL A 79 -15.25 5.24 5.29
N MET A 80 -15.71 5.40 4.07
CA MET A 80 -15.67 4.37 3.04
C MET A 80 -14.35 4.44 2.28
N LEU A 81 -13.58 3.36 2.35
CA LEU A 81 -12.38 3.12 1.56
C LEU A 81 -12.74 2.26 0.35
N THR A 82 -12.23 2.60 -0.82
CA THR A 82 -12.41 1.82 -2.05
C THR A 82 -11.08 1.64 -2.76
N VAL A 83 -10.61 0.40 -2.90
CA VAL A 83 -9.38 0.10 -3.65
C VAL A 83 -9.61 0.37 -5.13
N THR A 84 -8.84 1.29 -5.70
CA THR A 84 -8.96 1.74 -7.08
C THR A 84 -7.97 1.04 -8.01
N SER A 85 -6.79 0.68 -7.52
CA SER A 85 -5.83 -0.13 -8.27
C SER A 85 -4.75 -0.73 -7.37
N VAL A 86 -3.99 -1.68 -7.93
CA VAL A 86 -2.86 -2.33 -7.26
C VAL A 86 -1.67 -2.34 -8.22
N ASP A 87 -0.57 -1.72 -7.80
CA ASP A 87 0.67 -1.60 -8.58
C ASP A 87 1.82 -2.30 -7.84
N GLY A 88 2.07 -3.57 -8.19
CA GLY A 88 3.01 -4.40 -7.44
C GLY A 88 2.54 -4.60 -6.00
N ASP A 89 3.35 -4.17 -5.03
CA ASP A 89 3.00 -4.21 -3.60
C ASP A 89 2.24 -2.94 -3.13
N THR A 90 2.01 -1.98 -4.02
CA THR A 90 1.34 -0.71 -3.67
C THR A 90 -0.16 -0.81 -3.91
N VAL A 91 -0.95 -0.59 -2.86
CA VAL A 91 -2.42 -0.53 -2.94
C VAL A 91 -2.86 0.93 -2.99
N LYS A 92 -3.63 1.30 -4.02
CA LYS A 92 -4.24 2.64 -4.13
C LYS A 92 -5.72 2.55 -3.79
N TYR A 93 -6.22 3.50 -3.02
CA TYR A 93 -7.60 3.57 -2.62
C TYR A 93 -8.10 5.01 -2.49
N ASP A 94 -9.40 5.18 -2.70
CA ASP A 94 -10.11 6.43 -2.45
C ASP A 94 -10.74 6.43 -1.06
N ILE A 95 -10.92 7.62 -0.51
CA ILE A 95 -11.50 7.87 0.81
C ILE A 95 -12.74 8.75 0.62
N ALA A 96 -13.89 8.28 1.09
CA ALA A 96 -15.12 9.06 1.15
C ALA A 96 -15.67 9.07 2.58
N VAL A 97 -16.04 10.24 3.09
CA VAL A 97 -16.66 10.38 4.42
C VAL A 97 -18.17 10.48 4.23
N ASP A 98 -18.93 9.68 4.98
CA ASP A 98 -20.39 9.71 5.00
C ASP A 98 -20.95 9.87 6.41
N GLN A 99 -22.11 10.52 6.50
CA GLN A 99 -22.87 10.60 7.75
C GLN A 99 -23.50 9.23 7.97
N SER A 100 -23.00 8.53 9.01
CA SER A 100 -23.46 7.22 9.46
C SER A 100 -24.96 7.12 9.63
#